data_AF-A0A0P9M6E1-F1
#
_entry.id   AF-A0A0P9M6E1-F1
#
_cell.length_a   1.000
_cell.length_b   1.000
_cell.length_c   1.000
_cell.angle_alpha   90.00
_cell.angle_beta   90.00
_cell.angle_gamma   90.00
#
_symmetry.space_group_name_H-M   'P 1'
#
loop_
_entity.id
_entity.type
_entity.pdbx_description
1 polymer ?
#
loop_
_entity_poly.entity_id
_entity_poly.type
_entity_poly.pdbx_seq_one_letter_code
_entity_poly.pdbx_strand_id
1 'polypeptide(L)'
;MAIKKNISELLPEVQYPRKVSTAWCASAFEELAAAVEFIELGTAQMTPLQRQVWERYKEQTALFAEDMLLAEFDRNAIIRRLGPDIS
;
A
#
# COMPACT_ATOMS: atom_id res chain seq x y z
N MET A 1 7.76 14.22 18.86
CA MET A 1 7.46 14.92 17.59
C MET A 1 7.14 13.84 16.57
N ALA A 2 5.86 13.60 16.30
CA ALA A 2 5.46 12.55 15.36
C ALA A 2 5.68 13.07 13.94
N ILE A 3 6.60 12.44 13.21
CA ILE A 3 6.76 12.67 11.78
C ILE A 3 5.42 12.26 11.18
N LYS A 4 4.63 13.22 10.69
CA LYS A 4 3.48 12.94 9.83
C LYS A 4 4.08 12.35 8.54
N LYS A 5 4.22 11.03 8.49
CA LYS A 5 4.45 10.33 7.22
C LYS A 5 3.28 10.73 6.32
N ASN A 6 3.60 11.41 5.23
CA ASN A 6 2.62 11.71 4.21
C ASN A 6 2.10 10.37 3.67
N ILE A 7 0.80 10.23 3.41
CA ILE A 7 0.24 8.99 2.85
C ILE A 7 0.78 8.69 1.44
N SER A 8 1.25 9.71 0.74
CA SER A 8 2.06 9.56 -0.47
C SER A 8 3.42 8.87 -0.25
N GLU A 9 3.84 8.61 1.00
CA GLU A 9 4.96 7.73 1.34
C GLU A 9 4.54 6.27 1.59
N LEU A 10 3.23 5.99 1.76
CA LEU A 10 2.72 4.63 1.99
C LEU A 10 2.56 3.84 0.69
N LEU A 11 2.32 4.53 -0.43
CA LEU A 11 2.11 3.91 -1.72
C LEU A 11 3.19 4.39 -2.70
N PRO A 12 3.94 3.46 -3.31
CA PRO A 12 5.02 3.83 -4.23
C PRO A 12 4.45 4.44 -5.52
N GLU A 13 5.00 5.59 -5.91
CA GLU A 13 4.66 6.26 -7.15
C GLU A 13 5.21 5.48 -8.35
N VAL A 14 4.34 5.02 -9.25
CA VAL A 14 4.73 4.23 -10.43
C VAL A 14 4.99 5.18 -11.60
N GLN A 15 6.22 5.69 -11.71
CA GLN A 15 6.54 6.71 -12.72
C GLN A 15 6.56 6.17 -14.17
N TYR A 16 6.71 4.86 -14.39
CA TYR A 16 6.76 4.27 -15.73
C TYR A 16 6.21 2.82 -15.74
N PRO A 17 4.88 2.63 -15.81
CA PRO A 17 4.32 1.28 -15.95
C PRO A 17 4.73 0.69 -17.31
N ARG A 18 5.52 -0.39 -17.29
CA ARG A 18 5.98 -1.10 -18.51
C ARG A 18 5.01 -2.21 -18.93
N LYS A 19 4.09 -2.60 -18.05
CA LYS A 19 3.04 -3.59 -18.28
C LYS A 19 1.66 -3.05 -17.88
N VAL A 20 0.63 -3.48 -18.61
CA VAL A 20 -0.78 -3.10 -18.36
C VAL A 20 -1.23 -3.46 -16.94
N SER A 21 -0.77 -4.60 -16.41
CA SER A 21 -1.05 -5.04 -15.04
C SER A 21 -0.62 -4.03 -13.98
N THR A 22 0.49 -3.34 -14.19
CA THR A 22 1.03 -2.35 -13.24
C THR A 22 0.43 -0.98 -13.45
N ALA A 23 0.04 -0.64 -14.67
CA ALA A 23 -0.76 0.56 -14.92
C ALA A 23 -2.09 0.50 -14.16
N TRP A 24 -2.76 -0.66 -14.12
CA TRP A 24 -3.95 -0.86 -13.31
C TRP A 24 -3.67 -0.74 -11.81
N CYS A 25 -2.55 -1.29 -11.33
CA CYS A 25 -2.15 -1.12 -9.93
C CYS A 25 -1.87 0.35 -9.58
N ALA A 26 -1.21 1.10 -10.46
CA ALA A 26 -0.94 2.51 -10.24
C ALA A 26 -2.23 3.31 -10.04
N SER A 27 -3.21 3.16 -10.95
CA SER A 27 -4.52 3.81 -10.80
C SER A 27 -5.26 3.35 -9.54
N ALA A 28 -5.23 2.06 -9.21
CA ALA A 28 -5.84 1.55 -7.98
C ALA A 28 -5.16 2.09 -6.71
N PHE A 29 -3.84 2.30 -6.73
CA PHE A 29 -3.10 2.88 -5.61
C PHE A 29 -3.43 4.36 -5.41
N GLU A 30 -3.67 5.11 -6.48
CA GLU A 30 -4.17 6.49 -6.36
C GLU A 30 -5.55 6.54 -5.69
N GLU A 31 -6.48 5.65 -6.09
CA GLU A 31 -7.81 5.56 -5.47
C GLU A 31 -7.72 5.13 -3.99
N LEU A 32 -6.84 4.18 -3.68
CA LEU A 32 -6.59 3.74 -2.30
C LEU A 32 -5.97 4.86 -1.47
N ALA A 33 -5.02 5.62 -2.01
CA ALA A 33 -4.44 6.79 -1.33
C ALA A 33 -5.53 7.79 -0.95
N ALA A 34 -6.41 8.14 -1.90
CA ALA A 34 -7.53 9.05 -1.67
C ALA A 34 -8.50 8.53 -0.60
N ALA A 35 -8.80 7.22 -0.62
CA ALA A 35 -9.64 6.60 0.41
C ALA A 35 -8.99 6.66 1.79
N VAL A 36 -7.68 6.42 1.89
CA VAL A 36 -6.93 6.53 3.15
C VAL A 36 -6.94 7.97 3.67
N GLU A 37 -6.67 8.95 2.82
CA GLU A 37 -6.72 10.37 3.19
C GLU A 37 -8.11 10.78 3.70
N PHE A 38 -9.18 10.32 3.05
CA PHE A 38 -10.55 10.60 3.48
C PHE A 38 -10.84 10.03 4.88
N ILE A 39 -10.43 8.79 5.14
CA ILE A 39 -10.65 8.14 6.45
C ILE A 39 -9.82 8.81 7.55
N GLU A 40 -8.60 9.27 7.25
CA GLU A 40 -7.75 10.00 8.21
C GLU A 40 -8.45 11.23 8.82
N LEU A 41 -9.32 11.90 8.06
CA LEU A 41 -10.11 13.04 8.56
C LEU A 41 -11.03 12.67 9.74
N GLY A 42 -11.46 11.40 9.82
CA GLY A 42 -12.36 10.88 10.84
C GLY A 42 -11.70 10.19 12.02
N THR A 43 -10.37 9.97 12.00
CA THR A 43 -9.67 9.13 12.99
C THR A 43 -9.77 9.66 14.42
N ALA A 44 -9.92 10.97 14.60
CA ALA A 44 -10.14 11.59 15.90
C ALA A 44 -11.42 11.08 16.59
N GLN A 45 -12.44 10.70 15.81
CA GLN A 45 -13.73 10.22 16.31
C GLN A 45 -13.78 8.69 16.51
N MET A 46 -12.75 7.97 16.05
CA MET A 46 -12.68 6.52 16.20
C MET A 46 -12.41 6.11 17.65
N THR A 47 -13.04 5.01 18.06
CA THR A 47 -12.69 4.29 19.29
C THR A 47 -11.25 3.75 19.21
N PRO A 48 -10.60 3.44 20.35
CA PRO A 48 -9.25 2.88 20.34
C PRO A 48 -9.11 1.61 19.50
N LEU A 49 -10.12 0.72 19.53
CA LEU A 49 -10.11 -0.51 18.75
C LEU A 49 -10.22 -0.25 17.25
N GLN A 50 -11.09 0.68 16.84
CA GLN A 50 -11.20 1.09 15.43
C GLN A 50 -9.88 1.68 14.91
N ARG A 51 -9.17 2.47 15.73
CA ARG A 51 -7.84 2.98 15.36
C ARG A 51 -6.82 1.86 15.17
N GLN A 52 -6.82 0.83 16.03
CA GLN A 52 -5.92 -0.32 15.84
C GLN A 52 -6.21 -1.07 14.53
N VAL A 53 -7.49 -1.29 14.22
CA VAL A 53 -7.88 -1.89 12.94
C VAL A 53 -7.46 -1.00 11.76
N TRP A 54 -7.58 0.32 11.91
CA TRP A 54 -7.19 1.28 10.89
C TRP A 54 -5.68 1.29 10.63
N GLU A 55 -4.85 1.32 11.67
CA GLU A 55 -3.39 1.24 11.52
C GLU A 55 -2.97 -0.06 10.82
N ARG A 56 -3.57 -1.19 11.21
CA ARG A 56 -3.33 -2.48 10.54
C ARG A 56 -3.70 -2.44 9.05
N TYR A 57 -4.83 -1.82 8.70
CA TYR A 57 -5.23 -1.67 7.30
C TYR A 57 -4.18 -0.89 6.50
N LYS A 58 -3.68 0.24 7.02
CA LYS A 58 -2.64 1.03 6.35
C LYS A 58 -1.36 0.24 6.12
N GLU A 59 -0.92 -0.52 7.12
CA GLU A 59 0.26 -1.39 7.00
C GLU A 59 0.08 -2.46 5.92
N GLN A 60 -1.09 -3.12 5.88
CA GLN A 60 -1.40 -4.15 4.89
C GLN A 60 -1.50 -3.58 3.47
N THR A 61 -2.09 -2.39 3.30
CA THR A 61 -2.20 -1.71 2.00
C THR A 61 -0.83 -1.32 1.46
N ALA A 62 0.07 -0.80 2.31
CA ALA A 62 1.44 -0.48 1.90
C ALA A 62 2.23 -1.73 1.49
N LEU A 63 2.12 -2.81 2.27
CA LEU A 63 2.80 -4.07 1.96
C LEU A 63 2.29 -4.66 0.63
N PHE A 64 0.98 -4.65 0.41
CA PHE A 64 0.38 -5.08 -0.85
C PHE A 64 0.94 -4.30 -2.05
N ALA A 65 1.04 -2.98 -1.94
CA ALA A 65 1.54 -2.17 -3.02
C ALA A 65 3.02 -2.43 -3.31
N GLU A 66 3.84 -2.58 -2.28
CA GLU A 66 5.26 -2.95 -2.42
C GLU A 66 5.41 -4.31 -3.10
N ASP A 67 4.65 -5.31 -2.66
CA ASP A 67 4.71 -6.67 -3.19
C ASP A 67 4.30 -6.74 -4.67
N MET A 68 3.30 -5.96 -5.08
CA MET A 68 2.89 -5.85 -6.48
C MET A 68 3.98 -5.21 -7.36
N LEU A 69 4.71 -4.22 -6.85
CA LEU A 69 5.86 -3.65 -7.57
C LEU A 69 7.02 -4.63 -7.65
N LEU A 70 7.34 -5.32 -6.56
CA LEU A 70 8.37 -6.36 -6.56
C LEU A 70 8.02 -7.48 -7.55
N ALA A 71 6.75 -7.85 -7.68
CA ALA A 71 6.31 -8.82 -8.67
C ALA A 71 6.60 -8.40 -10.13
N GLU A 72 6.64 -7.10 -10.42
CA GLU A 72 7.03 -6.61 -11.74
C GLU A 72 8.56 -6.49 -11.90
N PHE A 73 9.25 -5.91 -10.91
CA PHE A 73 10.63 -5.46 -11.06
C PHE A 73 11.69 -6.38 -10.42
N ASP A 74 11.32 -7.18 -9.42
CA ASP A 74 12.23 -8.10 -8.71
C ASP A 74 11.53 -9.41 -8.31
N ARG A 75 11.41 -10.30 -9.29
CA ARG A 75 10.80 -11.63 -9.13
C ARG A 75 11.42 -12.44 -7.98
N ASN A 76 12.73 -12.32 -7.76
CA ASN A 76 13.41 -13.11 -6.74
C ASN A 76 13.12 -12.57 -5.33
N ALA A 77 13.02 -11.24 -5.17
CA ALA A 77 12.62 -10.64 -3.91
C ALA A 77 11.19 -11.05 -3.53
N ILE A 78 10.24 -11.00 -4.47
CA ILE A 78 8.85 -11.37 -4.16
C ILE A 78 8.69 -12.87 -3.86
N ILE A 79 9.41 -13.75 -4.55
CA ILE A 79 9.37 -15.20 -4.25
C ILE A 79 9.89 -15.50 -2.83
N ARG A 80 10.91 -14.77 -2.36
CA ARG A 80 11.39 -14.92 -0.98
C ARG A 80 10.34 -14.46 0.04
N ARG A 81 9.57 -13.42 -0.27
CA ARG A 81 8.51 -12.90 0.61
C ARG A 81 7.28 -13.81 0.65
N LEU A 82 6.84 -14.29 -0.52
CA LEU A 82 5.64 -15.10 -0.63
C LEU A 82 5.87 -16.58 -0.26
N GLY A 83 7.12 -17.04 -0.27
CA GLY A 83 7.49 -18.41 0.06
C GLY A 83 7.54 -19.35 -1.16
N PRO A 84 8.11 -20.55 -0.99
CA PRO A 84 8.41 -21.49 -2.09
C PRO A 84 7.18 -22.14 -2.74
N ASP A 85 5.98 -21.99 -2.19
CA ASP A 85 4.75 -22.62 -2.71
C ASP A 85 4.10 -21.86 -3.89
N ILE A 86 4.79 -20.87 -4.46
CA ILE A 86 4.36 -20.20 -5.71
C ILE A 86 5.11 -20.81 -6.88
N SER A 87 4.66 -22.00 -7.30
CA SER A 87 5.11 -22.72 -8.49
C SER A 87 3.94 -22.95 -9.44
#